data_AF-A0A3N5FBZ7-F1
#
_entry.id   AF-A0A3N5FBZ7-F1
#
_cell.length_a   1.000
_cell.length_b   1.000
_cell.length_c   1.000
_cell.angle_alpha   90.00
_cell.angle_beta   90.00
_cell.angle_gamma   90.00
#
_symmetry.space_group_name_H-M   'P 1'
#
loop_
_entity.id
_entity.type
_entity.pdbx_description
1 polymer ?
#
loop_
_entity_poly.entity_id
_entity_poly.type
_entity_poly.pdbx_seq_one_letter_code
_entity_poly.pdbx_strand_id
1 'polypeptide(L)'
;MSTGAVVLGGLFKSREIDVFAQGLSEALAPSLSPAARPRVDSPALAGLIDEVEARAVAYSREQRLGVYGKARLCRTLGERLAEAGADPAASQTIVRRYLGRIARAKA
;
A
#
# COMPACT_ATOMS: atom_id res chain seq x y z
N MET A 1 25.51 -11.05 26.60
CA MET A 1 24.19 -10.42 26.48
C MET A 1 24.22 -9.48 25.28
N SER A 2 23.75 -9.94 24.11
CA SER A 2 23.69 -9.11 22.90
C SER A 2 22.25 -8.68 22.65
N THR A 3 21.88 -7.50 23.14
CA THR A 3 20.55 -6.90 22.98
C THR A 3 20.66 -5.63 22.12
N GLY A 4 21.29 -5.72 20.94
CA GLY A 4 21.58 -4.54 20.11
C GLY A 4 21.16 -4.64 18.63
N ALA A 5 21.08 -5.84 18.04
CA ALA A 5 20.92 -5.98 16.59
C ALA A 5 19.46 -5.94 16.10
N VAL A 6 18.49 -6.26 16.95
CA VAL A 6 17.08 -6.46 16.53
C VAL A 6 16.37 -5.12 16.23
N VAL A 7 16.78 -4.03 16.89
CA VAL A 7 16.13 -2.71 16.75
C VAL A 7 16.46 -2.07 15.39
N LEU A 8 17.68 -2.26 14.87
CA LEU A 8 18.11 -1.70 13.59
C LEU A 8 17.43 -2.37 12.39
N GLY A 9 17.27 -3.70 12.41
CA GLY A 9 16.62 -4.44 11.32
C GLY A 9 15.13 -4.13 11.17
N GLY A 10 14.42 -3.93 12.29
CA GLY A 10 12.99 -3.55 12.27
C GLY A 10 12.73 -2.14 11.74
N LEU A 11 13.62 -1.20 12.03
CA LEU A 11 13.56 0.17 11.51
C LEU A 11 13.88 0.23 10.01
N PHE A 12 14.86 -0.54 9.55
CA PHE A 12 15.23 -0.61 8.13
C PHE A 12 14.05 -1.14 7.29
N LYS A 13 13.46 -2.25 7.73
CA LYS A 13 12.30 -2.87 7.07
C LYS A 13 11.06 -1.97 7.08
N SER A 14 10.90 -1.17 8.13
CA SER A 14 9.84 -0.18 8.24
C SER A 14 9.99 0.94 7.20
N ARG A 15 11.20 1.46 7.02
CA ARG A 15 11.50 2.49 6.02
C ARG A 15 11.29 1.97 4.60
N GLU A 16 11.68 0.74 4.32
CA GLU A 16 11.47 0.12 3.00
C GLU A 16 9.98 -0.04 2.66
N ILE A 17 9.16 -0.45 3.64
CA ILE A 17 7.71 -0.50 3.48
C ILE A 17 7.15 0.89 3.16
N ASP A 18 7.64 1.92 3.85
CA ASP A 18 7.15 3.30 3.65
C ASP A 18 7.54 3.85 2.27
N VAL A 19 8.75 3.58 1.79
CA VAL A 19 9.21 3.95 0.44
C VAL A 19 8.42 3.19 -0.63
N PHE A 20 8.17 1.90 -0.42
CA PHE A 20 7.36 1.12 -1.35
C PHE A 20 5.91 1.62 -1.40
N ALA A 21 5.31 1.93 -0.25
CA ALA A 21 3.97 2.52 -0.15
C ALA A 21 3.88 3.87 -0.88
N GLN A 22 4.91 4.71 -0.77
CA GLN A 22 5.02 5.97 -1.49
C GLN A 22 4.93 5.74 -3.00
N GLY A 23 5.75 4.84 -3.55
CA GLY A 23 5.72 4.54 -4.99
C GLY A 23 4.38 4.00 -5.50
N LEU A 24 3.65 3.24 -4.66
CA LEU A 24 2.29 2.81 -4.99
C LEU A 24 1.29 3.97 -4.98
N SER A 25 1.41 4.88 -4.00
CA SER A 25 0.53 6.06 -3.93
C SER A 25 0.73 7.00 -5.11
N GLU A 26 1.97 7.20 -5.57
CA GLU A 26 2.28 8.07 -6.72
C GLU A 26 1.69 7.52 -8.01
N ALA A 27 1.61 6.20 -8.17
CA ALA A 27 0.94 5.56 -9.30
C ALA A 27 -0.59 5.69 -9.23
N LEU A 28 -1.17 5.62 -8.03
CA LEU A 28 -2.62 5.66 -7.81
C LEU A 28 -3.21 7.08 -7.80
N ALA A 29 -2.51 8.03 -7.16
CA ALA A 29 -3.02 9.36 -6.86
C ALA A 29 -3.55 10.12 -8.09
N PRO A 30 -2.91 10.09 -9.28
CA PRO A 30 -3.44 10.77 -10.46
C PRO A 30 -4.84 10.27 -10.85
N SER A 31 -5.09 8.97 -10.71
CA SER A 31 -6.37 8.34 -11.03
C SER A 31 -7.43 8.53 -9.94
N LEU A 32 -7.02 9.00 -8.76
CA LEU A 32 -7.88 9.26 -7.61
C LEU A 32 -8.07 10.75 -7.32
N SER A 33 -7.49 11.63 -8.12
CA SER A 33 -7.67 13.07 -7.97
C SER A 33 -9.15 13.45 -8.13
N PRO A 34 -9.70 14.38 -7.33
CA PRO A 34 -11.06 14.88 -7.49
C PRO A 34 -11.35 15.42 -8.89
N ALA A 35 -10.34 15.98 -9.56
CA ALA A 35 -10.42 16.46 -10.94
C ALA A 35 -10.69 15.32 -11.93
N ALA A 36 -10.21 14.11 -11.65
CA ALA A 36 -10.44 12.92 -12.47
C ALA A 36 -11.85 12.35 -12.31
N ARG A 37 -12.66 12.84 -11.35
CA ARG A 37 -13.97 12.28 -10.96
C ARG A 37 -13.92 10.75 -10.89
N PRO A 38 -13.08 10.18 -10.00
CA PRO A 38 -12.78 8.76 -10.00
C PRO A 38 -14.06 7.94 -9.89
N ARG A 39 -14.37 7.19 -10.94
CA ARG A 39 -15.34 6.10 -10.86
C ARG A 39 -14.59 4.88 -10.36
N VAL A 40 -14.82 4.53 -9.10
CA VAL A 40 -14.20 3.35 -8.44
C VAL A 40 -14.46 2.06 -9.25
N ASP A 41 -15.55 2.03 -10.03
CA ASP A 41 -15.94 0.91 -10.89
C ASP A 41 -15.48 1.06 -12.37
N SER A 42 -14.64 2.06 -12.67
CA SER A 42 -14.06 2.20 -14.00
C SER A 42 -13.09 1.04 -14.28
N PRO A 43 -13.14 0.39 -15.46
CA PRO A 43 -12.21 -0.67 -15.81
C PRO A 43 -10.74 -0.21 -15.80
N ALA A 44 -10.47 1.06 -16.12
CA ALA A 44 -9.13 1.63 -16.06
C ALA A 44 -8.59 1.69 -14.62
N LEU A 45 -9.44 2.11 -13.67
CA LEU A 45 -9.06 2.15 -12.26
C LEU A 45 -8.97 0.74 -11.66
N ALA A 46 -9.84 -0.18 -12.08
CA ALA A 46 -9.76 -1.58 -11.70
C ALA A 46 -8.41 -2.22 -12.12
N GLY A 47 -7.99 -2.01 -13.38
CA GLY A 47 -6.70 -2.51 -13.85
C GLY A 47 -5.50 -1.94 -13.08
N LEU A 48 -5.53 -0.65 -12.75
CA LEU A 48 -4.50 0.00 -11.94
C LEU A 48 -4.46 -0.56 -10.51
N ILE A 49 -5.63 -0.81 -9.91
CA ILE A 49 -5.75 -1.43 -8.59
C ILE A 49 -5.16 -2.85 -8.62
N ASP A 50 -5.49 -3.65 -9.63
CA ASP A 50 -4.98 -5.01 -9.77
C ASP A 50 -3.45 -5.03 -9.98
N GLU A 51 -2.89 -4.07 -10.72
CA GLU A 51 -1.43 -3.93 -10.88
C GLU A 51 -0.75 -3.58 -9.55
N VAL A 52 -1.27 -2.58 -8.83
CA VAL A 52 -0.75 -2.16 -7.52
C VAL A 52 -0.84 -3.29 -6.51
N GLU A 53 -1.92 -4.06 -6.55
CA GLU A 53 -2.06 -5.25 -5.73
C GLU A 53 -1.01 -6.31 -6.08
N ALA A 54 -0.83 -6.64 -7.37
CA ALA A 54 0.13 -7.64 -7.80
C ALA A 54 1.55 -7.28 -7.32
N ARG A 55 1.94 -6.01 -7.47
CA ARG A 55 3.23 -5.48 -6.97
C ARG A 55 3.35 -5.63 -5.46
N ALA A 56 2.30 -5.33 -4.71
CA ALA A 56 2.33 -5.40 -3.26
C ALA A 56 2.32 -6.83 -2.71
N VAL A 57 1.64 -7.76 -3.39
CA VAL A 57 1.71 -9.20 -3.07
C VAL A 57 3.11 -9.74 -3.35
N ALA A 58 3.72 -9.36 -4.47
CA ALA A 58 5.11 -9.72 -4.79
C ALA A 58 6.08 -9.20 -3.71
N TYR A 59 6.01 -7.90 -3.40
CA TYR A 59 6.80 -7.29 -2.33
C TYR A 59 6.59 -7.96 -0.97
N SER A 60 5.33 -8.30 -0.63
CA SER A 60 5.01 -9.01 0.60
C SER A 60 5.67 -10.38 0.70
N ARG A 61 5.81 -11.10 -0.42
CA ARG A 61 6.46 -12.42 -0.46
C ARG A 61 7.98 -12.29 -0.42
N GLU A 62 8.53 -11.42 -1.26
CA GLU A 62 9.97 -11.13 -1.33
C GLU A 62 10.52 -10.70 0.04
N GLN A 63 9.81 -9.80 0.71
CA GLN A 63 10.20 -9.28 2.03
C GLN A 63 9.69 -10.12 3.20
N ARG A 64 8.99 -11.23 2.94
CA ARG A 64 8.36 -12.10 3.95
C ARG A 64 7.60 -11.26 4.99
N LEU A 65 6.73 -10.37 4.52
CA LEU A 65 5.97 -9.48 5.39
C LEU A 65 4.98 -10.29 6.23
N GLY A 66 5.15 -10.23 7.54
CA GLY A 66 4.14 -10.67 8.49
C GLY A 66 2.94 -9.73 8.54
N VAL A 67 1.96 -10.06 9.38
CA VAL A 67 0.71 -9.29 9.54
C VAL A 67 0.97 -7.80 9.80
N TYR A 68 1.95 -7.48 10.67
CA TYR A 68 2.32 -6.10 10.97
C TYR A 68 2.85 -5.34 9.74
N GLY A 69 3.76 -5.94 8.97
CA GLY A 69 4.34 -5.28 7.79
C GLY A 69 3.30 -5.00 6.72
N LYS A 70 2.35 -5.93 6.53
CA LYS A 70 1.19 -5.76 5.65
C LYS A 70 0.26 -4.65 6.14
N ALA A 71 -0.04 -4.60 7.44
CA ALA A 71 -0.86 -3.55 8.02
C ALA A 71 -0.20 -2.17 7.88
N ARG A 72 1.11 -2.09 8.12
CA ARG A 72 1.90 -0.86 7.92
C ARG A 72 1.85 -0.41 6.47
N LEU A 73 2.10 -1.30 5.51
CA LEU A 73 2.02 -0.99 4.07
C LEU A 73 0.67 -0.35 3.71
N CYS A 74 -0.43 -0.94 4.18
CA CYS A 74 -1.77 -0.43 3.90
C CYS A 74 -2.03 0.93 4.57
N ARG A 75 -1.57 1.09 5.81
CA ARG A 75 -1.68 2.35 6.56
C ARG A 75 -0.91 3.46 5.86
N THR A 76 0.37 3.23 5.58
CA THR A 76 1.24 4.21 4.92
C THR A 76 0.67 4.56 3.53
N LEU A 77 0.20 3.57 2.75
CA LEU A 77 -0.45 3.83 1.47
C LEU A 77 -1.66 4.78 1.61
N GLY A 78 -2.53 4.55 2.58
CA GLY A 78 -3.67 5.41 2.85
C GLY A 78 -3.28 6.83 3.25
N GLU A 79 -2.26 6.96 4.12
CA GLU A 79 -1.70 8.26 4.52
C GLU A 79 -1.14 9.02 3.30
N ARG A 80 -0.36 8.36 2.44
CA ARG A 80 0.21 8.99 1.24
C ARG A 80 -0.81 9.38 0.18
N LEU A 81 -1.87 8.57 0.00
CA LEU A 81 -2.96 8.93 -0.90
C LEU A 81 -3.68 10.20 -0.41
N ALA A 82 -3.89 10.32 0.90
CA ALA A 82 -4.49 11.52 1.49
C ALA A 82 -3.58 12.76 1.31
N GLU A 83 -2.27 12.61 1.54
CA GLU A 83 -1.27 13.67 1.31
C GLU A 83 -1.22 14.11 -0.16
N ALA A 84 -1.42 13.18 -1.10
CA ALA A 84 -1.47 13.45 -2.54
C ALA A 84 -2.79 14.08 -3.00
N GLY A 85 -3.73 14.37 -2.08
CA GLY A 85 -5.01 14.99 -2.41
C GLY A 85 -5.98 14.06 -3.14
N ALA A 86 -5.81 12.73 -3.01
CA ALA A 86 -6.75 11.76 -3.56
C ALA A 86 -8.11 11.88 -2.87
N ASP A 87 -9.19 11.54 -3.60
CA ASP A 87 -10.53 11.51 -3.02
C ASP A 87 -10.58 10.55 -1.82
N PRO A 88 -11.03 11.01 -0.64
CA PRO A 88 -10.95 10.22 0.59
C PRO A 88 -11.87 8.99 0.56
N ALA A 89 -13.04 9.08 -0.08
CA ALA A 89 -13.98 7.96 -0.15
C ALA A 89 -13.48 6.85 -1.10
N ALA A 90 -12.95 7.24 -2.26
CA ALA A 90 -12.33 6.34 -3.22
C ALA A 90 -11.07 5.69 -2.61
N SER A 91 -10.19 6.49 -2.00
CA SER A 91 -8.95 6.02 -1.37
C SER A 91 -9.24 5.01 -0.26
N GLN A 92 -10.21 5.29 0.62
CA GLN A 92 -10.57 4.38 1.70
C GLN A 92 -11.18 3.06 1.18
N THR A 93 -11.98 3.14 0.11
CA THR A 93 -12.53 1.95 -0.56
C THR A 93 -11.44 1.07 -1.16
N ILE A 94 -10.45 1.68 -1.83
CA ILE A 94 -9.32 0.99 -2.44
C ILE A 94 -8.45 0.35 -1.37
N VAL A 95 -8.07 1.12 -0.34
CA VAL A 95 -7.24 0.62 0.78
C VAL A 95 -7.94 -0.54 1.51
N ARG A 96 -9.26 -0.51 1.69
CA ARG A 96 -10.00 -1.63 2.30
C ARG A 96 -10.03 -2.88 1.41
N ARG A 97 -10.27 -2.74 0.10
CA ARG A 97 -10.21 -3.87 -0.85
C ARG A 97 -8.82 -4.49 -0.87
N TYR A 98 -7.80 -3.63 -0.91
CA TYR A 98 -6.38 -3.98 -0.88
C TYR A 98 -5.98 -4.72 0.40
N LEU A 99 -6.34 -4.21 1.58
CA LEU A 99 -6.13 -4.85 2.89
C LEU A 99 -6.66 -6.28 2.92
N GLY A 100 -7.88 -6.48 2.44
CA GLY A 100 -8.52 -7.78 2.42
C GLY A 100 -7.79 -8.80 1.55
N ARG A 101 -7.14 -8.39 0.46
CA ARG A 101 -6.44 -9.30 -0.45
C ARG A 101 -4.99 -9.58 0.00
N ILE A 102 -4.25 -8.57 0.45
CA ILE A 102 -2.90 -8.77 1.03
C ILE A 102 -2.93 -9.58 2.33
N ALA A 103 -3.95 -9.40 3.16
CA ALA A 103 -4.12 -10.21 4.37
C ALA A 103 -4.27 -11.72 4.03
N ARG A 104 -4.89 -12.03 2.88
CA ARG A 104 -5.07 -13.40 2.39
C ARG A 104 -3.88 -13.95 1.58
N ALA A 105 -3.01 -13.09 1.09
CA ALA A 105 -1.80 -13.52 0.39
C ALA A 105 -0.87 -14.28 1.36
N LYS A 106 -0.58 -15.56 1.10
CA LYS A 106 0.44 -16.28 1.86
C LYS A 106 1.81 -15.61 1.63
N ALA A 107 2.53 -15.44 2.74
CA ALA A 107 3.90 -14.94 2.75
C ALA A 107 4.87 -16.00 2.24
#